data_AF-I4YB92-F1
#
_entry.id   AF-I4YB92-F1
#
_cell.length_a   1.000
_cell.length_b   1.000
_cell.length_c   1.000
_cell.angle_alpha   90.00
_cell.angle_beta   90.00
_cell.angle_gamma   90.00
#
_symmetry.space_group_name_H-M   'P 1'
#
loop_
_entity.id
_entity.type
_entity.pdbx_description
1 polymer ?
#
loop_
_entity_poly.entity_id
_entity_poly.type
_entity_poly.pdbx_seq_one_letter_code
_entity_poly.pdbx_strand_id
1 'polypeptide(L)'
;MFLNKFYQPIQLNQQNNLINPFWQEQLVRAEAIRSSSSPHHRARAAALAQRGQQSSAIAILDPSRRMSTPKQNSASLNQVSPTTPNAHPSASNVPSNSSDKLSSNSSWMALDLGGMQLKSLSPSLFTYQFITNLFINHNNLTFIPPEIYKLNQLVLLDLSGNNLSSLPAELGLLSRLRELLLFDNNLVSIPSELGTLYQLEFLGIDGNPLAESFRQLIQKEGTPALIAYLRDSCPVSTGPPEREWLAMETDLPSPKEDDPPPETFSLLCYNILCDKYATSQMYGYTPSWALNWDYRKEILLQEIMGFSADIVCLQEVDIEQYEDFFLNQLSQHDYRGVYSQKSRAKTMSENEKKRVDGCATFFKASKYQLIESEVIEFSQVALQRSDFAKTEDMFNRVLTKDNIANVALLENIESGTRLIVANVHIHWNPEFRDVKLVQVAILMDEIEKISKRFSTLPPKLNVQSGKKGPVYTDMSKIPLIVCGDFNSVPNSGVYEFLGKGYVDRNHEDFMEHQYGAFTTEGMRHKFALKSSYANIGELPMTNYIPGFEEVIDYVWYTQNTLSVIGLLGEVDQSYLNKIVGFPNVHFPSDHLSLFTEFRLRPPSHITDVSRQK
;
A
#
# COMPACT_ATOMS: atom_id res chain seq x y z
N MET A 1 -26.60 43.44 -61.45
CA MET A 1 -25.74 43.49 -62.65
C MET A 1 -24.38 44.00 -62.25
N PHE A 2 -23.35 43.16 -62.43
CA PHE A 2 -21.95 43.49 -62.77
C PHE A 2 -21.12 44.41 -61.84
N LEU A 3 -19.84 44.20 -61.56
CA LEU A 3 -18.90 43.06 -61.61
C LEU A 3 -17.52 43.62 -61.18
N ASN A 4 -16.77 42.83 -60.40
CA ASN A 4 -15.31 42.73 -60.27
C ASN A 4 -14.36 43.88 -60.64
N LYS A 5 -13.41 44.16 -59.72
CA LYS A 5 -11.91 44.01 -59.82
C LYS A 5 -11.30 44.91 -58.72
N PHE A 6 -10.49 44.45 -57.76
CA PHE A 6 -9.21 43.75 -57.89
C PHE A 6 -8.86 42.95 -56.63
N TYR A 7 -8.31 41.75 -56.85
CA TYR A 7 -7.56 40.91 -55.93
C TYR A 7 -6.19 41.52 -55.61
N GLN A 8 -5.75 41.48 -54.35
CA GLN A 8 -4.37 41.14 -53.97
C GLN A 8 -4.37 40.35 -52.63
N PRO A 9 -3.49 39.35 -52.48
CA PRO A 9 -3.54 38.38 -51.39
C PRO A 9 -2.84 38.89 -50.13
N ILE A 10 -3.53 38.79 -48.98
CA ILE A 10 -2.88 38.92 -47.68
C ILE A 10 -1.95 37.71 -47.52
N GLN A 11 -0.65 38.01 -47.42
CA GLN A 11 0.41 37.06 -47.14
C GLN A 11 0.04 36.19 -45.94
N LEU A 12 0.17 34.87 -46.09
CA LEU A 12 0.32 33.95 -44.98
C LEU A 12 1.50 34.42 -44.12
N ASN A 13 1.21 35.18 -43.06
CA ASN A 13 2.16 35.36 -41.98
C ASN A 13 2.30 34.01 -41.30
N GLN A 14 3.50 33.45 -41.45
CA GLN A 14 4.05 32.36 -40.67
C GLN A 14 3.70 32.59 -39.19
N GLN A 15 2.73 31.84 -38.68
CA GLN A 15 2.65 31.58 -37.25
C GLN A 15 3.90 30.77 -36.91
N ASN A 16 4.93 31.47 -36.44
CA ASN A 16 5.95 30.87 -35.60
C ASN A 16 5.22 30.27 -34.39
N ASN A 17 4.86 28.99 -34.49
CA ASN A 17 4.57 28.15 -33.35
C ASN A 17 5.84 28.15 -32.50
N LEU A 18 5.87 28.96 -31.45
CA LEU A 18 6.79 28.79 -30.34
C LEU A 18 6.56 27.36 -29.84
N ILE A 19 7.41 26.43 -30.28
CA ILE A 19 7.33 25.03 -29.87
C ILE A 19 7.44 25.01 -28.35
N ASN A 20 6.39 24.56 -27.67
CA ASN A 20 6.38 24.43 -26.21
C ASN A 20 7.55 23.54 -25.76
N PRO A 21 8.26 23.86 -24.66
CA PRO A 21 9.35 23.04 -24.12
C PRO A 21 9.07 21.54 -24.07
N PHE A 22 7.85 21.10 -23.72
CA PHE A 22 7.50 19.67 -23.68
C PHE A 22 7.65 18.97 -25.04
N TRP A 23 7.20 19.64 -26.11
CA TRP A 23 7.30 19.07 -27.46
C TRP A 23 8.69 19.26 -28.06
N GLN A 24 9.39 20.32 -27.65
CA GLN A 24 10.78 20.54 -28.03
C GLN A 24 11.68 19.43 -27.48
N GLU A 25 11.50 19.07 -26.20
CA GLU A 25 12.17 17.92 -25.58
C GLU A 25 11.87 16.63 -26.34
N GLN A 26 10.61 16.46 -26.76
CA GLN A 26 10.19 15.29 -27.52
C GLN A 26 10.93 15.16 -28.87
N LEU A 27 11.03 16.24 -29.63
CA LEU A 27 11.77 16.26 -30.89
C LEU A 27 13.27 16.02 -30.70
N VAL A 28 13.87 16.59 -29.65
CA VAL A 28 15.29 16.39 -29.33
C VAL A 28 15.58 14.94 -28.96
N ARG A 29 14.75 14.33 -28.11
CA ARG A 29 14.91 12.92 -27.72
C ARG A 29 14.67 11.99 -28.92
N ALA A 30 13.67 12.26 -29.76
CA ALA A 30 13.41 11.50 -30.98
C ALA A 30 14.62 11.52 -31.92
N GLU A 31 15.19 12.70 -32.18
CA GLU A 31 16.37 12.83 -33.06
C GLU A 31 17.61 12.10 -32.50
N ALA A 32 17.85 12.21 -31.19
CA ALA A 32 18.92 11.48 -30.54
C ALA A 32 18.76 9.96 -30.72
N ILE A 33 17.54 9.44 -30.62
CA ILE A 33 17.26 8.01 -30.80
C ILE A 33 17.39 7.61 -32.26
N ARG A 34 16.90 8.40 -33.23
CA ARG A 34 17.09 8.16 -34.67
C ARG A 34 18.57 8.02 -35.04
N SER A 35 19.44 8.78 -34.38
CA SER A 35 20.90 8.69 -34.57
C SER A 35 21.57 7.47 -33.91
N SER A 36 20.87 6.75 -33.01
CA SER A 36 21.43 5.65 -32.21
C SER A 36 21.04 4.24 -32.71
N SER A 37 20.99 4.02 -34.03
CA SER A 37 20.50 2.77 -34.64
C SER A 37 21.48 1.60 -34.69
N SER A 38 22.76 1.85 -34.39
CA SER A 38 23.79 0.83 -34.44
C SER A 38 23.60 -0.25 -33.34
N PRO A 39 23.93 -1.53 -33.58
CA PRO A 39 23.71 -2.61 -32.60
C PRO A 39 24.32 -2.32 -31.22
N HIS A 40 23.57 -2.56 -30.15
CA HIS A 40 24.00 -2.33 -28.75
C HIS A 40 24.60 -0.93 -28.52
N HIS A 41 23.99 0.09 -29.11
CA HIS A 41 24.52 1.46 -29.07
C HIS A 41 24.71 1.96 -27.63
N ARG A 42 23.71 1.76 -26.76
CA ARG A 42 23.70 2.27 -25.39
C ARG A 42 24.74 1.55 -24.54
N ALA A 43 24.84 0.23 -24.66
CA ALA A 43 25.87 -0.55 -23.97
C ALA A 43 27.28 -0.14 -24.39
N ARG A 44 27.52 0.11 -25.70
CA ARG A 44 28.82 0.60 -26.18
C ARG A 44 29.14 2.01 -25.68
N ALA A 45 28.17 2.91 -25.69
CA ALA A 45 28.33 4.26 -25.16
C ALA A 45 28.66 4.24 -23.65
N ALA A 46 27.94 3.43 -22.86
CA ALA A 46 28.20 3.25 -21.43
C ALA A 46 29.60 2.68 -21.15
N ALA A 47 30.02 1.66 -21.92
CA ALA A 47 31.35 1.09 -21.79
C ALA A 47 32.48 2.09 -22.12
N LEU A 48 32.29 2.95 -23.13
CA LEU A 48 33.23 4.02 -23.47
C LEU A 48 33.30 5.09 -22.36
N ALA A 49 32.15 5.48 -21.79
CA ALA A 49 32.10 6.45 -20.70
C ALA A 49 32.82 5.94 -19.44
N GLN A 50 32.64 4.66 -19.09
CA GLN A 50 33.35 4.04 -17.97
C GLN A 50 34.87 3.97 -18.19
N ARG A 51 35.31 3.66 -19.43
CA ARG A 51 36.74 3.65 -19.78
C ARG A 51 37.37 5.05 -19.71
N GLY A 52 36.61 6.11 -20.00
CA GLY A 52 37.05 7.49 -19.85
C GLY A 52 37.32 7.92 -18.41
N GLN A 53 36.73 7.23 -17.42
CA GLN A 53 36.95 7.49 -15.99
C GLN A 53 38.13 6.70 -15.39
N GLN A 54 38.58 5.62 -16.03
CA GLN A 54 39.76 4.85 -15.64
C GLN A 54 40.99 5.23 -16.49
N SER A 55 41.51 6.44 -16.31
CA SER A 55 42.86 6.79 -16.78
C SER A 55 43.71 7.35 -15.64
N SER A 56 44.13 6.44 -14.76
CA SER A 56 45.42 6.53 -14.08
C SER A 56 46.08 5.17 -14.24
N ALA A 57 46.67 4.92 -15.41
CA ALA A 57 47.43 3.72 -15.67
C ALA A 57 48.62 3.68 -14.70
N ILE A 58 48.67 2.68 -13.82
CA ILE A 58 49.92 2.31 -13.13
C ILE A 58 50.82 1.69 -14.20
N ALA A 59 51.91 2.37 -14.54
CA ALA A 59 52.91 1.84 -15.46
C ALA A 59 53.54 0.57 -14.86
N ILE A 60 53.44 -0.55 -15.57
CA ILE A 60 54.17 -1.78 -15.24
C ILE A 60 55.64 -1.54 -15.56
N LEU A 61 56.49 -1.45 -14.53
CA LEU A 61 57.94 -1.45 -14.67
C LEU A 61 58.44 -2.90 -14.78
N ASP A 62 59.18 -3.19 -15.85
CA ASP A 62 59.91 -4.46 -16.06
C ASP A 62 60.98 -4.64 -14.95
N PRO A 63 60.99 -5.76 -14.19
CA PRO A 63 61.91 -5.98 -13.07
C PRO A 63 63.38 -6.18 -13.47
N SER A 64 63.71 -6.21 -14.77
CA SER A 64 65.00 -6.68 -15.27
C SER A 64 66.06 -5.59 -15.50
N ARG A 65 65.75 -4.31 -15.26
CA ARG A 65 66.69 -3.22 -15.58
C ARG A 65 67.44 -2.72 -14.33
N ARG A 66 68.66 -3.26 -14.13
CA ARG A 66 69.62 -2.78 -13.12
C ARG A 66 70.00 -1.30 -13.37
N MET A 67 70.09 -0.56 -12.28
CA MET A 67 70.46 0.85 -12.18
C MET A 67 71.82 1.17 -12.81
N SER A 68 71.89 2.27 -13.55
CA SER A 68 73.09 3.11 -13.68
C SER A 68 72.70 4.60 -13.56
N THR A 69 73.49 5.31 -12.77
CA THR A 69 73.31 6.70 -12.31
C THR A 69 73.68 7.76 -13.38
N PRO A 70 73.35 9.05 -13.18
CA PRO A 70 72.76 9.92 -14.20
C PRO A 70 73.79 10.78 -14.94
N LYS A 71 73.40 11.27 -16.13
CA LYS A 71 73.98 12.47 -16.73
C LYS A 71 72.88 13.45 -17.11
N GLN A 72 72.98 14.64 -16.52
CA GLN A 72 72.33 15.86 -16.98
C GLN A 72 72.73 16.13 -18.43
N ASN A 73 71.81 16.57 -19.27
CA ASN A 73 72.04 17.74 -20.11
C ASN A 73 70.75 18.34 -20.65
N SER A 74 70.81 19.66 -20.69
CA SER A 74 69.89 20.68 -21.16
C SER A 74 69.52 20.62 -22.64
N ALA A 75 68.42 21.32 -22.94
CA ALA A 75 68.18 22.19 -24.11
C ALA A 75 67.09 21.72 -25.11
N SER A 76 65.98 22.46 -25.02
CA SER A 76 65.45 23.33 -26.09
C SER A 76 64.84 22.75 -27.38
N LEU A 77 63.56 23.15 -27.54
CA LEU A 77 62.93 23.78 -28.71
C LEU A 77 62.34 22.92 -29.85
N ASN A 78 61.16 23.42 -30.26
CA ASN A 78 60.48 23.32 -31.57
C ASN A 78 59.63 22.06 -31.80
N GLN A 79 58.40 22.10 -32.33
CA GLN A 79 57.66 23.16 -33.02
C GLN A 79 56.21 22.66 -33.22
N VAL A 80 55.27 23.61 -33.11
CA VAL A 80 54.15 23.85 -34.05
C VAL A 80 53.05 22.79 -34.21
N SER A 81 51.86 23.20 -33.78
CA SER A 81 50.53 22.70 -34.12
C SER A 81 50.22 22.78 -35.64
N PRO A 82 49.12 22.14 -36.07
CA PRO A 82 48.08 22.98 -36.67
C PRO A 82 46.70 22.76 -36.04
N THR A 83 46.06 23.91 -35.79
CA THR A 83 44.66 24.21 -35.48
C THR A 83 43.70 23.68 -36.57
N THR A 84 42.52 23.16 -36.26
CA THR A 84 41.23 23.85 -35.99
C THR A 84 40.09 22.77 -35.97
N PRO A 85 38.78 23.09 -35.84
CA PRO A 85 38.06 23.51 -34.64
C PRO A 85 36.78 22.65 -34.42
N ASN A 86 36.11 22.85 -33.27
CA ASN A 86 34.72 22.48 -32.91
C ASN A 86 34.64 21.66 -31.62
N ALA A 87 34.77 22.40 -30.50
CA ALA A 87 34.19 21.98 -29.24
C ALA A 87 32.67 22.20 -29.32
N HIS A 88 31.89 21.12 -29.28
CA HIS A 88 30.46 21.18 -28.98
C HIS A 88 30.23 20.77 -27.52
N PRO A 89 29.39 21.51 -26.77
CA PRO A 89 29.09 21.22 -25.38
C PRO A 89 27.92 20.24 -25.32
N SER A 90 28.20 18.98 -25.00
CA SER A 90 27.17 18.01 -24.62
C SER A 90 27.64 17.25 -23.38
N ALA A 91 27.83 18.00 -22.30
CA ALA A 91 27.76 17.47 -20.94
C ALA A 91 26.62 18.21 -20.26
N SER A 92 25.39 17.75 -20.53
CA SER A 92 24.22 18.19 -19.77
C SER A 92 24.32 17.56 -18.38
N ASN A 93 24.93 18.31 -17.48
CA ASN A 93 24.76 18.16 -16.04
C ASN A 93 23.26 18.14 -15.74
N VAL A 94 22.79 17.01 -15.25
CA VAL A 94 21.55 16.92 -14.47
C VAL A 94 21.80 17.67 -13.15
N PRO A 95 21.00 18.67 -12.74
CA PRO A 95 21.03 19.15 -11.38
C PRO A 95 20.24 18.19 -10.50
N SER A 96 20.92 17.20 -9.94
CA SER A 96 20.41 16.38 -8.85
C SER A 96 20.50 17.18 -7.55
N ASN A 97 19.39 17.73 -7.10
CA ASN A 97 19.27 18.21 -5.73
C ASN A 97 18.81 17.04 -4.84
N SER A 98 19.76 16.19 -4.45
CA SER A 98 19.70 15.39 -3.23
C SER A 98 21.09 14.83 -2.96
N SER A 99 21.62 15.14 -1.80
CA SER A 99 22.91 14.66 -1.31
C SER A 99 22.84 13.16 -1.01
N ASP A 100 23.15 12.31 -1.99
CA ASP A 100 23.52 10.91 -1.74
C ASP A 100 24.75 10.55 -2.57
N LYS A 101 25.86 10.32 -1.86
CA LYS A 101 27.08 9.71 -2.40
C LYS A 101 26.78 8.24 -2.70
N LEU A 102 26.31 7.95 -3.91
CA LEU A 102 26.21 6.57 -4.39
C LEU A 102 27.60 6.00 -4.66
N SER A 103 27.87 4.89 -3.97
CA SER A 103 29.02 4.03 -4.16
C SER A 103 29.01 3.41 -5.56
N SER A 104 30.21 3.23 -6.12
CA SER A 104 30.45 2.67 -7.44
C SER A 104 30.17 1.17 -7.50
N ASN A 105 28.90 0.77 -7.65
CA ASN A 105 28.52 -0.57 -8.09
C ASN A 105 27.69 -0.47 -9.37
N SER A 106 28.32 -0.72 -10.52
CA SER A 106 27.61 -0.91 -11.79
C SER A 106 26.86 -2.25 -11.75
N SER A 107 25.67 -2.23 -11.16
CA SER A 107 24.76 -3.37 -11.14
C SER A 107 24.19 -3.66 -12.52
N TRP A 108 24.13 -4.94 -12.90
CA TRP A 108 23.56 -5.46 -14.16
C TRP A 108 22.03 -5.26 -14.27
N MET A 109 21.52 -4.04 -14.12
CA MET A 109 20.09 -3.71 -14.17
C MET A 109 19.64 -3.16 -15.53
N ALA A 110 20.58 -2.90 -16.43
CA ALA A 110 20.29 -2.39 -17.78
C ALA A 110 20.58 -3.45 -18.84
N LEU A 111 19.62 -3.68 -19.74
CA LEU A 111 19.76 -4.58 -20.89
C LEU A 111 19.55 -3.83 -22.20
N ASP A 112 20.53 -3.91 -23.09
CA ASP A 112 20.48 -3.29 -24.43
C ASP A 112 20.43 -4.36 -25.52
N LEU A 113 19.26 -4.45 -26.17
CA LEU A 113 18.95 -5.29 -27.32
C LEU A 113 18.70 -4.45 -28.58
N GLY A 114 19.15 -3.19 -28.60
CA GLY A 114 18.89 -2.27 -29.70
C GLY A 114 19.69 -2.58 -30.97
N GLY A 115 19.10 -2.33 -32.13
CA GLY A 115 19.78 -2.46 -33.44
C GLY A 115 20.08 -3.91 -33.85
N MET A 116 19.43 -4.90 -33.25
CA MET A 116 19.71 -6.33 -33.45
C MET A 116 18.84 -6.99 -34.53
N GLN A 117 17.94 -6.23 -35.18
CA GLN A 117 16.97 -6.73 -36.17
C GLN A 117 16.02 -7.82 -35.62
N LEU A 118 15.70 -7.74 -34.32
CA LEU A 118 14.80 -8.70 -33.66
C LEU A 118 13.39 -8.61 -34.24
N LYS A 119 12.78 -9.76 -34.53
CA LYS A 119 11.38 -9.86 -34.97
C LYS A 119 10.42 -10.27 -33.84
N SER A 120 10.96 -10.87 -32.80
CA SER A 120 10.23 -11.29 -31.60
C SER A 120 11.14 -11.24 -30.37
N LEU A 121 10.52 -11.19 -29.20
CA LEU A 121 11.18 -11.29 -27.90
C LEU A 121 10.97 -12.69 -27.33
N SER A 122 12.02 -13.27 -26.76
CA SER A 122 11.91 -14.56 -26.08
C SER A 122 11.18 -14.39 -24.74
N PRO A 123 10.23 -15.28 -24.36
CA PRO A 123 9.58 -15.25 -23.05
C PRO A 123 10.57 -15.29 -21.87
N SER A 124 11.76 -15.88 -22.07
CA SER A 124 12.82 -15.92 -21.05
C SER A 124 13.35 -14.54 -20.68
N LEU A 125 13.13 -13.49 -21.48
CA LEU A 125 13.48 -12.12 -21.11
C LEU A 125 12.71 -11.66 -19.88
N PHE A 126 11.44 -12.05 -19.75
CA PHE A 126 10.54 -11.59 -18.70
C PHE A 126 10.75 -12.29 -17.35
N THR A 127 11.71 -13.23 -17.27
CA THR A 127 12.14 -13.83 -16.00
C THR A 127 13.17 -12.96 -15.27
N TYR A 128 13.80 -12.01 -15.95
CA TYR A 128 14.78 -11.08 -15.37
C TYR A 128 14.10 -9.89 -14.69
N GLN A 129 13.34 -10.16 -13.62
CA GLN A 129 12.52 -9.15 -12.91
C GLN A 129 13.34 -8.02 -12.26
N PHE A 130 14.66 -8.14 -12.18
CA PHE A 130 15.56 -7.11 -11.67
C PHE A 130 15.92 -6.02 -12.69
N ILE A 131 15.53 -6.16 -13.97
CA ILE A 131 15.86 -5.17 -15.01
C ILE A 131 15.10 -3.86 -14.72
N THR A 132 15.84 -2.75 -14.70
CA THR A 132 15.29 -1.40 -14.55
C THR A 132 15.30 -0.62 -15.86
N ASN A 133 16.27 -0.88 -16.74
CA ASN A 133 16.39 -0.20 -18.03
C ASN A 133 16.42 -1.23 -19.16
N LEU A 134 15.45 -1.17 -20.07
CA LEU A 134 15.34 -2.10 -21.19
C LEU A 134 15.30 -1.33 -22.52
N PHE A 135 16.36 -1.48 -23.31
CA PHE A 135 16.47 -0.87 -24.64
C PHE A 135 16.25 -1.92 -25.71
N ILE A 136 15.19 -1.78 -26.50
CA ILE A 136 14.82 -2.68 -27.61
C ILE A 136 14.57 -1.86 -28.89
N ASN A 137 15.17 -0.68 -28.96
CA ASN A 137 15.00 0.26 -30.06
C ASN A 137 15.67 -0.22 -31.36
N HIS A 138 15.19 0.25 -32.51
CA HIS A 138 15.73 -0.09 -33.85
C HIS A 138 15.74 -1.60 -34.12
N ASN A 139 14.60 -2.24 -33.91
CA ASN A 139 14.36 -3.64 -34.24
C ASN A 139 13.17 -3.76 -35.21
N ASN A 140 12.74 -4.98 -35.51
CA ASN A 140 11.66 -5.26 -36.44
C ASN A 140 10.43 -5.84 -35.71
N LEU A 141 10.22 -5.46 -34.44
CA LEU A 141 9.10 -5.96 -33.63
C LEU A 141 7.77 -5.41 -34.15
N THR A 142 6.76 -6.27 -34.21
CA THR A 142 5.39 -5.89 -34.61
C THR A 142 4.42 -5.87 -33.42
N PHE A 143 4.78 -6.53 -32.33
CA PHE A 143 4.05 -6.53 -31.06
C PHE A 143 5.03 -6.71 -29.89
N ILE A 144 4.57 -6.35 -28.70
CA ILE A 144 5.24 -6.67 -27.43
C ILE A 144 4.37 -7.71 -26.70
N PRO A 145 4.95 -8.82 -26.21
CA PRO A 145 4.20 -9.80 -25.44
C PRO A 145 3.59 -9.20 -24.16
N PRO A 146 2.36 -9.58 -23.77
CA PRO A 146 1.73 -9.16 -22.52
C PRO A 146 2.61 -9.37 -21.30
N GLU A 147 3.47 -10.40 -21.28
CA GLU A 147 4.37 -10.75 -20.18
C GLU A 147 5.39 -9.66 -19.81
N ILE A 148 5.49 -8.56 -20.57
CA ILE A 148 6.27 -7.38 -20.22
C ILE A 148 5.97 -6.87 -18.80
N TYR A 149 4.73 -7.05 -18.31
CA TYR A 149 4.32 -6.65 -16.95
C TYR A 149 5.16 -7.29 -15.84
N LYS A 150 5.75 -8.47 -16.10
CA LYS A 150 6.59 -9.17 -15.11
C LYS A 150 7.87 -8.41 -14.79
N LEU A 151 8.29 -7.50 -15.65
CA LEU A 151 9.44 -6.61 -15.40
C LEU A 151 9.01 -5.40 -14.56
N ASN A 152 8.40 -5.65 -13.40
CA ASN A 152 7.80 -4.63 -12.53
C ASN A 152 8.79 -3.60 -11.94
N GLN A 153 10.10 -3.82 -12.11
CA GLN A 153 11.16 -2.89 -11.72
C GLN A 153 11.57 -1.93 -12.84
N LEU A 154 10.97 -2.02 -14.03
CA LEU A 154 11.30 -1.13 -15.14
C LEU A 154 11.02 0.33 -14.81
N VAL A 155 12.04 1.14 -15.03
CA VAL A 155 12.05 2.60 -14.92
C VAL A 155 12.12 3.23 -16.31
N LEU A 156 12.87 2.63 -17.23
CA LEU A 156 13.00 3.09 -18.61
C LEU A 156 12.77 1.93 -19.58
N LEU A 157 11.85 2.13 -20.52
CA LEU A 157 11.59 1.21 -21.63
C LEU A 157 11.68 1.96 -22.97
N ASP A 158 12.64 1.56 -23.81
CA ASP A 158 12.80 2.11 -25.16
C ASP A 158 12.40 1.09 -26.23
N LEU A 159 11.30 1.36 -26.92
CA LEU A 159 10.75 0.56 -28.02
C LEU A 159 10.78 1.33 -29.35
N SER A 160 11.52 2.43 -29.43
CA SER A 160 11.53 3.32 -30.58
C SER A 160 12.09 2.65 -31.85
N GLY A 161 11.64 3.05 -33.04
CA GLY A 161 12.15 2.51 -34.30
C GLY A 161 11.83 1.03 -34.49
N ASN A 162 10.61 0.62 -34.12
CA ASN A 162 10.07 -0.71 -34.39
C ASN A 162 8.85 -0.58 -35.34
N ASN A 163 8.15 -1.69 -35.59
CA ASN A 163 6.95 -1.72 -36.44
C ASN A 163 5.67 -1.95 -35.61
N LEU A 164 5.63 -1.49 -34.35
CA LEU A 164 4.50 -1.74 -33.45
C LEU A 164 3.24 -1.02 -33.94
N SER A 165 2.14 -1.76 -34.10
CA SER A 165 0.82 -1.19 -34.47
C SER A 165 -0.08 -0.94 -33.26
N SER A 166 0.19 -1.63 -32.15
CA SER A 166 -0.51 -1.50 -30.87
C SER A 166 0.43 -1.84 -29.71
N LEU A 167 -0.01 -1.52 -28.49
CA LEU A 167 0.66 -1.88 -27.24
C LEU A 167 -0.24 -2.83 -26.44
N PRO A 168 0.33 -3.79 -25.68
CA PRO A 168 -0.44 -4.59 -24.74
C PRO A 168 -0.98 -3.71 -23.59
N ALA A 169 -2.18 -4.01 -23.11
CA ALA A 169 -2.80 -3.31 -21.98
C ALA A 169 -1.99 -3.51 -20.68
N GLU A 170 -1.36 -4.67 -20.55
CA GLU A 170 -0.52 -5.09 -19.43
C GLU A 170 0.72 -4.20 -19.24
N LEU A 171 1.08 -3.39 -20.23
CA LEU A 171 2.10 -2.35 -20.07
C LEU A 171 1.74 -1.35 -18.96
N GLY A 172 0.44 -1.10 -18.74
CA GLY A 172 -0.06 -0.24 -17.66
C GLY A 172 0.28 -0.74 -16.26
N LEU A 173 0.60 -2.03 -16.10
CA LEU A 173 0.93 -2.63 -14.82
C LEU A 173 2.33 -2.26 -14.30
N LEU A 174 3.17 -1.63 -15.14
CA LEU A 174 4.53 -1.21 -14.79
C LEU A 174 4.54 0.09 -13.98
N SER A 175 4.07 0.01 -12.73
CA SER A 175 3.87 1.17 -11.83
C SER A 175 5.11 2.01 -11.51
N ARG A 176 6.33 1.49 -11.77
CA ARG A 176 7.62 2.18 -11.57
C ARG A 176 8.18 2.85 -12.84
N LEU A 177 7.50 2.70 -13.98
CA LEU A 177 7.98 3.19 -15.26
C LEU A 177 7.90 4.72 -15.30
N ARG A 178 9.04 5.36 -15.57
CA ARG A 178 9.20 6.82 -15.66
C ARG A 178 9.36 7.31 -17.08
N GLU A 179 10.05 6.53 -17.91
CA GLU A 179 10.27 6.87 -19.31
C GLU A 179 9.83 5.73 -20.22
N LEU A 180 8.91 6.03 -21.13
CA LEU A 180 8.44 5.13 -22.17
C LEU A 180 8.66 5.78 -23.54
N LEU A 181 9.57 5.22 -24.33
CA LEU A 181 9.95 5.76 -25.63
C LEU A 181 9.38 4.87 -26.73
N LEU A 182 8.48 5.43 -27.54
CA LEU A 182 7.75 4.73 -28.61
C LEU A 182 7.95 5.40 -29.97
N PHE A 183 9.00 6.21 -30.13
CA PHE A 183 9.20 7.01 -31.34
C PHE A 183 9.24 6.15 -32.60
N ASP A 184 8.77 6.71 -33.72
CA ASP A 184 8.89 6.10 -35.05
C ASP A 184 8.40 4.63 -35.07
N ASN A 185 7.16 4.42 -34.64
CA ASN A 185 6.42 3.16 -34.75
C ASN A 185 5.14 3.39 -35.61
N ASN A 186 4.26 2.40 -35.69
CA ASN A 186 3.00 2.45 -36.45
C ASN A 186 1.77 2.53 -35.53
N LEU A 187 1.90 3.10 -34.32
CA LEU A 187 0.82 3.15 -33.34
C LEU A 187 -0.30 4.09 -33.79
N VAL A 188 -1.53 3.56 -33.89
CA VAL A 188 -2.74 4.34 -34.23
C VAL A 188 -3.51 4.76 -32.97
N SER A 189 -3.35 4.01 -31.88
CA SER A 189 -3.97 4.29 -30.58
C SER A 189 -3.02 3.96 -29.42
N ILE A 190 -3.33 4.49 -28.25
CA ILE A 190 -2.68 4.15 -26.97
C ILE A 190 -3.75 3.49 -26.09
N PRO A 191 -3.49 2.32 -25.46
CA PRO A 191 -4.45 1.70 -24.54
C PRO A 191 -4.77 2.63 -23.37
N SER A 192 -6.02 2.67 -22.92
CA SER A 192 -6.41 3.49 -21.76
C SER A 192 -5.76 3.01 -20.47
N GLU A 193 -5.40 1.73 -20.40
CA GLU A 193 -4.70 1.10 -19.27
C GLU A 193 -3.32 1.71 -19.02
N LEU A 194 -2.70 2.37 -20.00
CA LEU A 194 -1.47 3.14 -19.75
C LEU A 194 -1.70 4.31 -18.77
N GLY A 195 -2.95 4.70 -18.52
CA GLY A 195 -3.32 5.68 -17.51
C GLY A 195 -2.90 5.29 -16.08
N THR A 196 -2.67 3.99 -15.80
CA THR A 196 -2.18 3.54 -14.49
C THR A 196 -0.68 3.79 -14.29
N LEU A 197 0.05 4.24 -15.31
CA LEU A 197 1.47 4.62 -15.23
C LEU A 197 1.65 6.00 -14.58
N TYR A 198 1.20 6.14 -13.34
CA TYR A 198 1.14 7.42 -12.62
C TYR A 198 2.50 8.05 -12.29
N GLN A 199 3.59 7.28 -12.38
CA GLN A 199 4.97 7.75 -12.23
C GLN A 199 5.63 8.13 -13.57
N LEU A 200 4.91 8.03 -14.70
CA LEU A 200 5.47 8.27 -16.02
C LEU A 200 5.72 9.78 -16.24
N GLU A 201 6.99 10.14 -16.26
CA GLU A 201 7.47 11.50 -16.45
C GLU A 201 7.55 11.85 -17.95
N PHE A 202 7.89 10.87 -18.80
CA PHE A 202 8.08 11.10 -20.23
C PHE A 202 7.52 9.96 -21.10
N LEU A 203 6.68 10.33 -22.05
CA LEU A 203 6.09 9.46 -23.06
C LEU A 203 6.42 9.96 -24.46
N GLY A 204 7.34 9.28 -25.14
CA GLY A 204 7.79 9.64 -26.49
C GLY A 204 6.90 9.02 -27.56
N ILE A 205 6.12 9.82 -28.29
CA ILE A 205 5.14 9.34 -29.27
C ILE A 205 5.34 9.88 -30.69
N ASP A 206 6.29 10.80 -30.90
CA ASP A 206 6.57 11.35 -32.22
C ASP A 206 6.89 10.26 -33.26
N GLY A 207 6.58 10.52 -34.53
CA GLY A 207 6.75 9.53 -35.61
C GLY A 207 5.67 8.44 -35.68
N ASN A 208 4.64 8.48 -34.82
CA ASN A 208 3.49 7.55 -34.90
C ASN A 208 2.25 8.20 -35.55
N PRO A 209 1.40 7.42 -36.26
CA PRO A 209 0.12 7.86 -36.81
C PRO A 209 -1.01 7.96 -35.76
N LEU A 210 -0.70 8.49 -34.58
CA LEU A 210 -1.65 8.70 -33.49
C LEU A 210 -2.59 9.89 -33.75
N ALA A 211 -3.76 9.89 -33.10
CA ALA A 211 -4.68 11.01 -33.14
C ALA A 211 -4.02 12.33 -32.68
N GLU A 212 -4.32 13.42 -33.39
CA GLU A 212 -3.74 14.75 -33.13
C GLU A 212 -4.07 15.28 -31.73
N SER A 213 -5.18 14.83 -31.13
CA SER A 213 -5.57 15.17 -29.76
C SER A 213 -4.50 14.80 -28.72
N PHE A 214 -3.83 13.65 -28.87
CA PHE A 214 -2.76 13.25 -27.96
C PHE A 214 -1.53 14.14 -28.09
N ARG A 215 -1.18 14.53 -29.33
CA ARG A 215 -0.08 15.47 -29.59
C ARG A 215 -0.38 16.84 -28.97
N GLN A 216 -1.59 17.35 -29.18
CA GLN A 216 -2.03 18.64 -28.61
C GLN A 216 -2.02 18.63 -27.08
N LEU A 217 -2.46 17.53 -26.45
CA LEU A 217 -2.48 17.42 -25.00
C LEU A 217 -1.06 17.44 -24.41
N ILE A 218 -0.12 16.66 -24.98
CA ILE A 218 1.29 16.70 -24.55
C ILE A 218 1.92 18.07 -24.83
N GLN A 219 1.64 18.67 -25.99
CA GLN A 219 2.14 20.00 -26.35
C GLN A 219 1.66 21.09 -25.40
N LYS A 220 0.48 20.95 -24.80
CA LYS A 220 -0.11 21.97 -23.93
C LYS A 220 0.24 21.74 -22.46
N GLU A 221 0.12 20.50 -21.99
CA GLU A 221 0.10 20.15 -20.55
C GLU A 221 1.09 19.02 -20.18
N GLY A 222 1.85 18.50 -21.15
CA GLY A 222 2.88 17.49 -20.94
C GLY A 222 2.37 16.05 -20.85
N THR A 223 3.29 15.10 -20.64
CA THR A 223 2.98 13.67 -20.51
C THR A 223 2.00 13.37 -19.36
N PRO A 224 2.14 13.94 -18.14
CA PRO A 224 1.24 13.62 -17.03
C PRO A 224 -0.23 13.90 -17.33
N ALA A 225 -0.53 14.93 -18.13
CA ALA A 225 -1.89 15.26 -18.52
C ALA A 225 -2.51 14.19 -19.44
N LEU A 226 -1.73 13.64 -20.37
CA LEU A 226 -2.18 12.52 -21.20
C LEU A 226 -2.43 11.26 -20.38
N ILE A 227 -1.55 10.95 -19.42
CA ILE A 227 -1.73 9.81 -18.52
C ILE A 227 -2.99 9.97 -17.67
N ALA A 228 -3.22 11.16 -17.10
CA ALA A 228 -4.45 11.45 -16.36
C ALA A 228 -5.70 11.33 -17.25
N TYR A 229 -5.65 11.81 -18.49
CA TYR A 229 -6.75 11.64 -19.45
C TYR A 229 -7.05 10.17 -19.75
N LEU A 230 -6.02 9.36 -20.02
CA LEU A 230 -6.18 7.92 -20.29
C LEU A 230 -6.76 7.19 -19.08
N ARG A 231 -6.29 7.53 -17.88
CA ARG A 231 -6.76 6.94 -16.61
C ARG A 231 -8.23 7.26 -16.37
N ASP A 232 -8.60 8.54 -16.44
CA ASP A 232 -9.95 8.98 -16.08
C ASP A 232 -10.98 8.64 -17.17
N SER A 233 -10.53 8.43 -18.41
CA SER A 233 -11.38 7.99 -19.54
C SER A 233 -11.37 6.47 -19.76
N CYS A 234 -10.65 5.70 -18.93
CA CYS A 234 -10.56 4.26 -19.08
C CYS A 234 -11.95 3.63 -18.86
N PRO A 235 -12.45 2.81 -19.80
CA PRO A 235 -13.70 2.08 -19.60
C PRO A 235 -13.63 1.23 -18.34
N VAL A 236 -14.71 1.25 -17.55
CA VAL A 236 -14.80 0.44 -16.33
C VAL A 236 -14.84 -1.04 -16.74
N SER A 237 -13.86 -1.80 -16.27
CA SER A 237 -13.79 -3.25 -16.49
C SER A 237 -14.89 -3.97 -15.70
N THR A 238 -15.15 -5.24 -16.04
CA THR A 238 -16.00 -6.08 -15.20
C THR A 238 -15.38 -6.24 -13.81
N GLY A 239 -16.20 -6.10 -12.77
CA GLY A 239 -15.77 -6.32 -11.39
C GLY A 239 -15.26 -7.73 -11.13
N PRO A 240 -14.53 -7.94 -10.02
CA PRO A 240 -14.13 -9.28 -9.60
C PRO A 240 -15.37 -10.14 -9.29
N PRO A 241 -15.25 -11.48 -9.36
CA PRO A 241 -16.23 -12.34 -8.72
C PRO A 241 -16.30 -12.06 -7.20
N GLU A 242 -17.43 -12.37 -6.58
CA GLU A 242 -17.55 -12.30 -5.13
C GLU A 242 -16.54 -13.22 -4.44
N ARG A 243 -15.99 -12.74 -3.31
CA ARG A 243 -15.03 -13.51 -2.50
C ARG A 243 -15.70 -14.75 -1.91
N GLU A 244 -15.00 -15.88 -1.94
CA GLU A 244 -15.54 -17.16 -1.47
C GLU A 244 -15.74 -17.16 0.05
N TRP A 245 -16.84 -17.76 0.52
CA TRP A 245 -17.03 -18.04 1.94
C TRP A 245 -16.42 -19.39 2.33
N LEU A 246 -15.45 -19.37 3.23
CA LEU A 246 -14.73 -20.54 3.71
C LEU A 246 -15.37 -21.04 5.01
N ALA A 247 -16.09 -22.16 4.96
CA ALA A 247 -16.62 -22.81 6.15
C ALA A 247 -15.49 -23.56 6.88
N MET A 248 -15.33 -23.29 8.18
CA MET A 248 -14.25 -23.87 8.98
C MET A 248 -14.73 -25.10 9.75
N GLU A 249 -13.91 -26.16 9.75
CA GLU A 249 -14.14 -27.30 10.64
C GLU A 249 -13.92 -26.87 12.09
N THR A 250 -14.95 -27.05 12.91
CA THR A 250 -14.89 -26.72 14.34
C THR A 250 -14.61 -27.96 15.17
N ASP A 251 -13.80 -27.81 16.22
CA ASP A 251 -13.61 -28.82 17.27
C ASP A 251 -14.82 -28.97 18.20
N LEU A 252 -15.85 -28.15 18.01
CA LEU A 252 -17.08 -28.17 18.79
C LEU A 252 -18.04 -29.25 18.25
N PRO A 253 -18.68 -30.04 19.14
CA PRO A 253 -19.65 -31.03 18.72
C PRO A 253 -20.82 -30.37 17.99
N SER A 254 -21.32 -31.04 16.95
CA SER A 254 -22.57 -30.63 16.30
C SER A 254 -23.69 -30.61 17.34
N PRO A 255 -24.51 -29.55 17.39
CA PRO A 255 -25.65 -29.50 18.29
C PRO A 255 -26.58 -30.68 17.99
N LYS A 256 -27.08 -31.34 19.04
CA LYS A 256 -28.12 -32.36 18.88
C LYS A 256 -29.43 -31.68 18.49
N GLU A 257 -30.34 -32.39 17.84
CA GLU A 257 -31.64 -31.83 17.40
C GLU A 257 -32.44 -31.18 18.53
N ASP A 258 -32.25 -31.62 19.78
CA ASP A 258 -32.93 -31.09 20.97
C ASP A 258 -32.19 -29.95 21.69
N ASP A 259 -30.94 -29.65 21.33
CA ASP A 259 -30.15 -28.59 21.99
C ASP A 259 -30.54 -27.21 21.42
N PRO A 260 -30.57 -26.14 22.25
CA PRO A 260 -30.75 -24.79 21.74
C PRO A 260 -29.62 -24.45 20.75
N PRO A 261 -29.89 -23.64 19.72
CA PRO A 261 -28.88 -23.26 18.74
C PRO A 261 -27.69 -22.60 19.44
N PRO A 262 -26.45 -22.94 19.05
CA PRO A 262 -25.27 -22.35 19.68
C PRO A 262 -25.24 -20.84 19.42
N GLU A 263 -24.78 -20.08 20.42
CA GLU A 263 -24.60 -18.64 20.25
C GLU A 263 -23.46 -18.38 19.26
N THR A 264 -23.78 -17.78 18.12
CA THR A 264 -22.82 -17.36 17.09
C THR A 264 -22.90 -15.86 16.88
N PHE A 265 -21.86 -15.26 16.31
CA PHE A 265 -21.90 -13.90 15.80
C PHE A 265 -20.87 -13.67 14.70
N SER A 266 -21.13 -12.71 13.83
CA SER A 266 -20.21 -12.29 12.78
C SER A 266 -19.57 -10.93 13.08
N LEU A 267 -18.33 -10.77 12.63
CA LEU A 267 -17.55 -9.54 12.80
C LEU A 267 -16.89 -9.15 11.48
N LEU A 268 -17.09 -7.88 11.08
CA LEU A 268 -16.41 -7.22 9.98
C LEU A 268 -15.33 -6.29 10.55
N CYS A 269 -14.11 -6.37 10.04
CA CYS A 269 -13.02 -5.46 10.35
C CYS A 269 -12.50 -4.84 9.06
N TYR A 270 -12.43 -3.50 9.00
CA TYR A 270 -12.10 -2.83 7.74
C TYR A 270 -11.50 -1.43 7.93
N ASN A 271 -10.27 -1.22 7.44
CA ASN A 271 -9.73 0.13 7.24
C ASN A 271 -10.32 0.71 5.94
N ILE A 272 -11.04 1.82 6.05
CA ILE A 272 -11.84 2.35 4.92
C ILE A 272 -11.12 3.42 4.09
N LEU A 273 -9.85 3.73 4.41
CA LEU A 273 -9.05 4.78 3.80
C LEU A 273 -9.75 6.14 3.82
N CYS A 274 -9.44 6.98 4.81
CA CYS A 274 -10.11 8.28 4.93
C CYS A 274 -9.82 9.19 3.72
N ASP A 275 -10.73 10.12 3.43
CA ASP A 275 -10.63 11.05 2.30
C ASP A 275 -9.29 11.82 2.29
N LYS A 276 -8.80 12.16 3.48
CA LYS A 276 -7.55 12.90 3.64
C LYS A 276 -6.33 12.16 3.08
N TYR A 277 -6.27 10.84 3.19
CA TYR A 277 -5.12 10.05 2.73
C TYR A 277 -5.29 9.54 1.29
N ALA A 278 -6.53 9.47 0.79
CA ALA A 278 -6.88 9.10 -0.59
C ALA A 278 -6.48 10.17 -1.63
N THR A 279 -5.17 10.45 -1.74
CA THR A 279 -4.63 11.48 -2.64
C THR A 279 -4.10 10.88 -3.94
N SER A 280 -4.15 11.64 -5.03
CA SER A 280 -3.56 11.23 -6.31
C SER A 280 -2.02 11.13 -6.28
N GLN A 281 -1.37 11.63 -5.22
CA GLN A 281 0.08 11.44 -5.03
C GLN A 281 0.39 9.99 -4.62
N MET A 282 -0.42 9.42 -3.72
CA MET A 282 -0.27 8.04 -3.27
C MET A 282 -0.93 7.06 -4.24
N TYR A 283 -2.14 7.37 -4.69
CA TYR A 283 -3.00 6.49 -5.49
C TYR A 283 -3.18 7.02 -6.91
N GLY A 284 -2.09 7.50 -7.53
CA GLY A 284 -2.13 8.15 -8.85
C GLY A 284 -2.58 7.22 -9.99
N TYR A 285 -2.56 5.90 -9.77
CA TYR A 285 -3.07 4.89 -10.69
C TYR A 285 -4.60 4.78 -10.69
N THR A 286 -5.27 5.31 -9.66
CA THR A 286 -6.72 5.26 -9.51
C THR A 286 -7.37 6.44 -10.23
N PRO A 287 -8.41 6.23 -11.05
CA PRO A 287 -9.15 7.33 -11.67
C PRO A 287 -9.63 8.35 -10.64
N SER A 288 -9.53 9.64 -10.97
CA SER A 288 -9.81 10.74 -10.03
C SER A 288 -11.24 10.68 -9.47
N TRP A 289 -12.20 10.29 -10.31
CA TRP A 289 -13.60 10.10 -9.92
C TRP A 289 -13.80 8.87 -9.02
N ALA A 290 -13.00 7.82 -9.16
CA ALA A 290 -13.07 6.62 -8.33
C ALA A 290 -12.39 6.82 -6.98
N LEU A 291 -11.38 7.69 -6.91
CA LEU A 291 -10.69 8.07 -5.68
C LEU A 291 -11.53 9.02 -4.82
N ASN A 292 -12.44 9.77 -5.45
CA ASN A 292 -13.31 10.73 -4.80
C ASN A 292 -14.15 10.07 -3.69
N TRP A 293 -14.22 10.72 -2.52
CA TRP A 293 -14.94 10.20 -1.37
C TRP A 293 -16.42 9.91 -1.63
N ASP A 294 -17.12 10.75 -2.41
CA ASP A 294 -18.54 10.54 -2.71
C ASP A 294 -18.79 9.25 -3.50
N TYR A 295 -17.82 8.83 -4.32
CA TYR A 295 -17.86 7.54 -4.99
C TYR A 295 -17.53 6.39 -4.04
N ARG A 296 -16.41 6.51 -3.30
CA ARG A 296 -15.91 5.42 -2.42
C ARG A 296 -16.87 5.11 -1.28
N LYS A 297 -17.44 6.12 -0.62
CA LYS A 297 -18.31 5.94 0.56
C LYS A 297 -19.57 5.14 0.27
N GLU A 298 -20.12 5.25 -0.94
CA GLU A 298 -21.30 4.49 -1.36
C GLU A 298 -20.98 3.00 -1.52
N ILE A 299 -19.83 2.67 -2.12
CA ILE A 299 -19.37 1.28 -2.26
C ILE A 299 -19.01 0.69 -0.89
N LEU A 300 -18.30 1.46 -0.04
CA LEU A 300 -17.99 1.08 1.33
C LEU A 300 -19.28 0.72 2.10
N LEU A 301 -20.31 1.57 2.01
CA LEU A 301 -21.58 1.32 2.67
C LEU A 301 -22.28 0.07 2.11
N GLN A 302 -22.30 -0.11 0.79
CA GLN A 302 -22.87 -1.30 0.15
C GLN A 302 -22.16 -2.58 0.62
N GLU A 303 -20.83 -2.57 0.70
CA GLU A 303 -20.04 -3.71 1.18
C GLU A 303 -20.37 -4.02 2.65
N ILE A 304 -20.33 -3.01 3.53
CA ILE A 304 -20.64 -3.17 4.95
C ILE A 304 -22.06 -3.72 5.16
N MET A 305 -23.04 -3.17 4.43
CA MET A 305 -24.44 -3.61 4.52
C MET A 305 -24.66 -4.99 3.91
N GLY A 306 -23.94 -5.32 2.83
CA GLY A 306 -24.01 -6.62 2.15
C GLY A 306 -23.64 -7.78 3.08
N PHE A 307 -22.62 -7.61 3.93
CA PHE A 307 -22.24 -8.62 4.91
C PHE A 307 -23.23 -8.74 6.08
N SER A 308 -23.97 -7.67 6.41
CA SER A 308 -24.90 -7.63 7.54
C SER A 308 -24.27 -8.16 8.85
N ALA A 309 -23.00 -7.82 9.10
CA ALA A 309 -22.24 -8.32 10.23
C ALA A 309 -22.89 -7.94 11.57
N ASP A 310 -22.84 -8.80 12.59
CA ASP A 310 -23.39 -8.42 13.90
C ASP A 310 -22.59 -7.29 14.55
N ILE A 311 -21.28 -7.24 14.29
CA ILE A 311 -20.34 -6.23 14.78
C ILE A 311 -19.47 -5.76 13.60
N VAL A 312 -19.28 -4.44 13.46
CA VAL A 312 -18.46 -3.83 12.41
C VAL A 312 -17.44 -2.91 13.06
N CYS A 313 -16.15 -3.16 12.84
CA CYS A 313 -15.03 -2.40 13.33
C CYS A 313 -14.33 -1.70 12.17
N LEU A 314 -14.47 -0.37 12.10
CA LEU A 314 -13.86 0.45 11.05
C LEU A 314 -12.68 1.26 11.60
N GLN A 315 -11.61 1.34 10.82
CA GLN A 315 -10.49 2.26 11.03
C GLN A 315 -10.50 3.36 9.97
N GLU A 316 -9.87 4.49 10.26
CA GLU A 316 -9.83 5.65 9.37
C GLU A 316 -11.20 6.28 9.09
N VAL A 317 -12.04 6.36 10.13
CA VAL A 317 -13.33 7.04 10.02
C VAL A 317 -13.18 8.48 10.50
N ASP A 318 -13.43 9.44 9.61
CA ASP A 318 -13.53 10.86 9.98
C ASP A 318 -14.80 11.11 10.81
N ILE A 319 -14.74 12.00 11.82
CA ILE A 319 -15.88 12.27 12.71
C ILE A 319 -17.11 12.79 11.97
N GLU A 320 -16.92 13.67 10.98
CA GLU A 320 -18.01 14.18 10.13
C GLU A 320 -18.69 13.04 9.37
N GLN A 321 -17.90 12.12 8.80
CA GLN A 321 -18.44 10.97 8.08
C GLN A 321 -19.08 9.93 9.00
N TYR A 322 -18.57 9.79 10.22
CA TYR A 322 -19.19 8.96 11.25
C TYR A 322 -20.60 9.46 11.59
N GLU A 323 -20.75 10.74 11.94
CA GLU A 323 -22.02 11.31 12.41
C GLU A 323 -23.03 11.47 11.26
N ASP A 324 -22.62 12.08 10.16
CA ASP A 324 -23.54 12.51 9.10
C ASP A 324 -23.90 11.37 8.12
N PHE A 325 -22.99 10.41 7.93
CA PHE A 325 -23.15 9.33 6.95
C PHE A 325 -23.29 7.95 7.61
N PHE A 326 -22.21 7.38 8.17
CA PHE A 326 -22.21 5.98 8.61
C PHE A 326 -23.20 5.70 9.72
N LEU A 327 -23.23 6.52 10.79
CA LEU A 327 -24.15 6.33 11.90
C LEU A 327 -25.61 6.48 11.45
N ASN A 328 -25.91 7.49 10.64
CA ASN A 328 -27.25 7.71 10.12
C ASN A 328 -27.73 6.52 9.27
N GLN A 329 -26.94 6.09 8.28
CA GLN A 329 -27.29 4.97 7.41
C GLN A 329 -27.39 3.65 8.19
N LEU A 330 -26.38 3.30 8.99
CA LEU A 330 -26.37 2.03 9.73
C LEU A 330 -27.45 1.98 10.83
N SER A 331 -27.82 3.11 11.43
CA SER A 331 -28.91 3.14 12.43
C SER A 331 -30.28 2.75 11.87
N GLN A 332 -30.52 3.02 10.58
CA GLN A 332 -31.73 2.57 9.88
C GLN A 332 -31.76 1.05 9.69
N HIS A 333 -30.60 0.40 9.80
CA HIS A 333 -30.38 -1.05 9.67
C HIS A 333 -30.06 -1.72 11.01
N ASP A 334 -30.62 -1.22 12.11
CA ASP A 334 -30.49 -1.80 13.46
C ASP A 334 -29.07 -1.71 14.06
N TYR A 335 -28.19 -0.84 13.58
CA TYR A 335 -26.89 -0.64 14.24
C TYR A 335 -26.92 0.51 15.25
N ARG A 336 -26.14 0.34 16.32
CA ARG A 336 -25.65 1.44 17.14
C ARG A 336 -24.14 1.50 16.98
N GLY A 337 -23.57 2.69 17.15
CA GLY A 337 -22.14 2.91 17.01
C GLY A 337 -21.52 3.56 18.23
N VAL A 338 -20.23 3.31 18.42
CA VAL A 338 -19.33 4.11 19.26
C VAL A 338 -18.14 4.55 18.43
N TYR A 339 -17.66 5.76 18.66
CA TYR A 339 -16.58 6.37 17.89
C TYR A 339 -15.57 7.05 18.79
N SER A 340 -14.30 6.98 18.38
CA SER A 340 -13.18 7.64 19.03
C SER A 340 -12.26 8.25 17.98
N GLN A 341 -12.00 9.55 18.10
CA GLN A 341 -11.04 10.27 17.26
C GLN A 341 -9.62 10.20 17.83
N LYS A 342 -8.60 10.31 16.97
CA LYS A 342 -7.19 10.40 17.40
C LYS A 342 -6.95 11.62 18.29
N SER A 343 -6.01 11.49 19.25
CA SER A 343 -5.81 12.47 20.34
C SER A 343 -5.46 13.88 19.87
N ARG A 344 -4.85 14.04 18.69
CA ARG A 344 -4.51 15.36 18.12
C ARG A 344 -5.72 16.28 17.94
N ALA A 345 -6.93 15.72 17.80
CA ALA A 345 -8.19 16.47 17.74
C ALA A 345 -8.39 17.44 18.92
N LYS A 346 -7.77 17.17 20.08
CA LYS A 346 -7.91 18.00 21.29
C LYS A 346 -7.22 19.37 21.20
N THR A 347 -6.23 19.52 20.31
CA THR A 347 -5.41 20.75 20.19
C THR A 347 -5.63 21.49 18.87
N MET A 348 -6.51 21.00 18.00
CA MET A 348 -6.78 21.55 16.66
C MET A 348 -7.99 22.49 16.66
N SER A 349 -8.12 23.28 15.58
CA SER A 349 -9.31 24.11 15.36
C SER A 349 -10.54 23.26 15.03
N GLU A 350 -11.75 23.77 15.28
CA GLU A 350 -13.01 23.02 15.07
C GLU A 350 -13.18 22.50 13.63
N ASN A 351 -12.71 23.24 12.62
CA ASN A 351 -12.80 22.80 11.22
C ASN A 351 -11.84 21.66 10.91
N GLU A 352 -10.63 21.69 11.44
CA GLU A 352 -9.64 20.64 11.18
C GLU A 352 -9.93 19.37 11.99
N LYS A 353 -10.48 19.54 13.20
CA LYS A 353 -10.93 18.46 14.07
C LYS A 353 -11.95 17.54 13.40
N LYS A 354 -12.82 18.10 12.54
CA LYS A 354 -13.82 17.33 11.77
C LYS A 354 -13.22 16.33 10.79
N ARG A 355 -11.96 16.54 10.38
CA ARG A 355 -11.22 15.70 9.42
C ARG A 355 -10.13 14.87 10.11
N VAL A 356 -10.22 14.73 11.44
CA VAL A 356 -9.36 13.83 12.19
C VAL A 356 -10.01 12.45 12.17
N ASP A 357 -9.30 11.53 11.56
CA ASP A 357 -9.69 10.13 11.48
C ASP A 357 -9.60 9.42 12.85
N GLY A 358 -10.34 8.31 12.97
CA GLY A 358 -10.47 7.55 14.20
C GLY A 358 -10.97 6.13 13.97
N CYS A 359 -11.42 5.48 15.05
CA CYS A 359 -11.97 4.13 15.01
C CYS A 359 -13.45 4.14 15.40
N ALA A 360 -14.29 3.45 14.62
CA ALA A 360 -15.72 3.27 14.87
C ALA A 360 -16.05 1.80 15.08
N THR A 361 -16.86 1.49 16.09
CA THR A 361 -17.39 0.13 16.31
C THR A 361 -18.91 0.20 16.29
N PHE A 362 -19.52 -0.48 15.32
CA PHE A 362 -20.97 -0.64 15.21
C PHE A 362 -21.39 -2.05 15.63
N PHE A 363 -22.59 -2.19 16.18
CA PHE A 363 -23.15 -3.47 16.60
C PHE A 363 -24.66 -3.47 16.48
N LYS A 364 -25.26 -4.62 16.19
CA LYS A 364 -26.72 -4.77 16.08
C LYS A 364 -27.41 -4.54 17.43
N ALA A 365 -28.29 -3.55 17.47
CA ALA A 365 -29.03 -3.14 18.66
C ALA A 365 -30.09 -4.17 19.08
N SER A 366 -30.56 -5.01 18.16
CA SER A 366 -31.41 -6.16 18.47
C SER A 366 -30.67 -7.28 19.22
N LYS A 367 -29.34 -7.37 19.08
CA LYS A 367 -28.52 -8.46 19.64
C LYS A 367 -27.69 -8.04 20.83
N TYR A 368 -27.15 -6.82 20.82
CA TYR A 368 -26.20 -6.34 21.82
C TYR A 368 -26.65 -5.04 22.47
N GLN A 369 -26.40 -4.94 23.78
CA GLN A 369 -26.43 -3.70 24.53
C GLN A 369 -25.00 -3.26 24.85
N LEU A 370 -24.70 -1.99 24.59
CA LEU A 370 -23.48 -1.36 25.07
C LEU A 370 -23.58 -1.10 26.58
N ILE A 371 -22.65 -1.66 27.34
CA ILE A 371 -22.52 -1.42 28.78
C ILE A 371 -21.66 -0.18 29.01
N GLU A 372 -20.52 -0.11 28.33
CA GLU A 372 -19.55 0.98 28.41
C GLU A 372 -18.64 0.96 27.19
N SER A 373 -18.09 2.12 26.83
CA SER A 373 -17.03 2.25 25.82
C SER A 373 -15.88 3.05 26.38
N GLU A 374 -14.65 2.60 26.12
CA GLU A 374 -13.42 3.25 26.59
C GLU A 374 -12.49 3.56 25.43
N VAL A 375 -11.70 4.62 25.57
CA VAL A 375 -10.67 5.00 24.61
C VAL A 375 -9.32 4.84 25.27
N ILE A 376 -8.45 4.03 24.67
CA ILE A 376 -7.07 3.88 25.10
C ILE A 376 -6.23 4.82 24.23
N GLU A 377 -5.79 5.92 24.83
CA GLU A 377 -4.82 6.84 24.22
C GLU A 377 -3.41 6.41 24.63
N PHE A 378 -2.68 5.76 23.72
CA PHE A 378 -1.39 5.12 24.06
C PHE A 378 -0.38 6.09 24.67
N SER A 379 -0.32 7.32 24.17
CA SER A 379 0.54 8.37 24.70
C SER A 379 0.16 8.79 26.12
N GLN A 380 -1.14 8.91 26.43
CA GLN A 380 -1.60 9.26 27.76
C GLN A 380 -1.33 8.14 28.77
N VAL A 381 -1.57 6.89 28.38
CA VAL A 381 -1.28 5.73 29.25
C VAL A 381 0.22 5.59 29.48
N ALA A 382 1.04 5.80 28.44
CA ALA A 382 2.49 5.80 28.57
C ALA A 382 2.99 6.89 29.54
N LEU A 383 2.37 8.07 29.55
CA LEU A 383 2.73 9.17 30.46
C LEU A 383 2.39 8.87 31.93
N GLN A 384 1.32 8.12 32.18
CA GLN A 384 0.88 7.74 33.55
C GLN A 384 1.77 6.66 34.18
N ARG A 385 2.57 5.97 33.37
CA ARG A 385 3.45 4.88 33.80
C ARG A 385 4.79 5.40 34.32
N SER A 386 5.06 5.16 35.60
CA SER A 386 6.26 5.66 36.30
C SER A 386 7.56 4.98 35.87
N ASP A 387 7.48 3.78 35.32
CA ASP A 387 8.59 3.05 34.68
C ASP A 387 8.95 3.65 33.31
N PHE A 388 7.98 4.26 32.63
CA PHE A 388 8.11 4.79 31.26
C PHE A 388 8.52 6.25 31.21
N ALA A 389 8.12 7.04 32.20
CA ALA A 389 8.53 8.44 32.33
C ALA A 389 10.05 8.66 32.49
N LYS A 390 10.84 7.57 32.59
CA LYS A 390 12.29 7.61 32.83
C LYS A 390 13.14 7.33 31.59
N THR A 391 12.58 6.87 30.47
CA THR A 391 13.36 6.56 29.26
C THR A 391 13.17 7.63 28.18
N GLU A 392 14.27 8.05 27.56
CA GLU A 392 14.24 9.07 26.49
C GLU A 392 13.50 8.55 25.25
N ASP A 393 13.66 7.26 24.92
CA ASP A 393 12.99 6.64 23.77
C ASP A 393 11.47 6.69 23.87
N MET A 394 10.91 6.48 25.08
CA MET A 394 9.47 6.60 25.29
C MET A 394 8.96 7.99 24.95
N PHE A 395 9.67 9.03 25.42
CA PHE A 395 9.29 10.42 25.19
C PHE A 395 9.40 10.81 23.72
N ASN A 396 10.50 10.45 23.06
CA ASN A 396 10.78 10.87 21.70
C ASN A 396 9.97 10.07 20.66
N ARG A 397 9.78 8.77 20.89
CA ARG A 397 9.26 7.85 19.87
C ARG A 397 7.79 7.50 20.06
N VAL A 398 7.35 7.25 21.30
CA VAL A 398 5.99 6.76 21.60
C VAL A 398 5.03 7.91 21.97
N LEU A 399 5.43 8.82 22.86
CA LEU A 399 4.54 9.93 23.30
C LEU A 399 4.18 10.90 22.17
N THR A 400 5.01 10.98 21.14
CA THR A 400 4.76 11.83 19.95
C THR A 400 3.72 11.24 19.00
N LYS A 401 3.21 10.03 19.27
CA LYS A 401 2.20 9.36 18.44
C LYS A 401 0.82 9.46 19.08
N ASP A 402 -0.18 9.73 18.26
CA ASP A 402 -1.56 10.02 18.64
C ASP A 402 -2.54 8.88 18.31
N ASN A 403 -1.99 7.68 18.06
CA ASN A 403 -2.76 6.47 17.84
C ASN A 403 -3.61 6.11 19.06
N ILE A 404 -4.74 5.45 18.80
CA ILE A 404 -5.72 5.09 19.82
C ILE A 404 -6.24 3.66 19.60
N ALA A 405 -6.92 3.13 20.61
CA ALA A 405 -7.85 2.02 20.46
C ALA A 405 -9.21 2.35 21.09
N ASN A 406 -10.29 1.90 20.46
CA ASN A 406 -11.64 1.96 20.99
C ASN A 406 -12.01 0.58 21.55
N VAL A 407 -12.46 0.50 22.80
CA VAL A 407 -12.90 -0.74 23.44
C VAL A 407 -14.37 -0.64 23.77
N ALA A 408 -15.20 -1.47 23.13
CA ALA A 408 -16.63 -1.59 23.41
C ALA A 408 -16.90 -2.80 24.31
N LEU A 409 -17.61 -2.59 25.41
CA LEU A 409 -18.08 -3.63 26.32
C LEU A 409 -19.54 -3.94 26.03
N LEU A 410 -19.77 -5.07 25.36
CA LEU A 410 -21.08 -5.49 24.88
C LEU A 410 -21.65 -6.60 25.77
N GLU A 411 -22.97 -6.61 25.94
CA GLU A 411 -23.71 -7.69 26.56
C GLU A 411 -24.81 -8.15 25.59
N ASN A 412 -24.86 -9.45 25.30
CA ASN A 412 -25.92 -10.05 24.49
C ASN A 412 -27.26 -9.92 25.24
N ILE A 413 -28.28 -9.38 24.57
CA ILE A 413 -29.56 -9.06 25.18
C ILE A 413 -30.33 -10.33 25.59
N GLU A 414 -30.18 -11.42 24.85
CA GLU A 414 -30.89 -12.69 25.09
C GLU A 414 -30.16 -13.58 26.11
N SER A 415 -28.85 -13.80 25.91
CA SER A 415 -28.07 -14.72 26.75
C SER A 415 -27.44 -14.05 27.98
N GLY A 416 -27.29 -12.72 27.96
CA GLY A 416 -26.50 -11.98 28.96
C GLY A 416 -24.99 -12.19 28.81
N THR A 417 -24.53 -12.86 27.74
CA THR A 417 -23.11 -13.09 27.51
C THR A 417 -22.39 -11.78 27.22
N ARG A 418 -21.30 -11.54 27.94
CA ARG A 418 -20.39 -10.41 27.75
C ARG A 418 -19.40 -10.67 26.64
N LEU A 419 -19.08 -9.61 25.91
CA LEU A 419 -18.08 -9.60 24.84
C LEU A 419 -17.31 -8.28 24.90
N ILE A 420 -15.98 -8.37 24.84
CA ILE A 420 -15.09 -7.21 24.73
C ILE A 420 -14.63 -7.12 23.29
N VAL A 421 -14.83 -5.97 22.65
CA VAL A 421 -14.37 -5.71 21.28
C VAL A 421 -13.44 -4.52 21.30
N ALA A 422 -12.16 -4.76 21.07
CA ALA A 422 -11.16 -3.72 20.86
C ALA A 422 -10.93 -3.50 19.36
N ASN A 423 -11.14 -2.27 18.90
CA ASN A 423 -10.87 -1.79 17.55
C ASN A 423 -9.64 -0.86 17.57
N VAL A 424 -8.61 -1.20 16.81
CA VAL A 424 -7.26 -0.66 16.95
C VAL A 424 -6.76 -0.07 15.63
N HIS A 425 -6.01 1.03 15.69
CA HIS A 425 -5.23 1.55 14.58
C HIS A 425 -3.83 1.95 15.09
N ILE A 426 -2.87 1.04 14.94
CA ILE A 426 -1.48 1.16 15.40
C ILE A 426 -0.66 2.07 14.47
N HIS A 427 0.47 2.60 14.95
CA HIS A 427 1.35 3.46 14.16
C HIS A 427 1.80 2.81 12.84
N TRP A 428 1.79 3.56 11.74
CA TRP A 428 1.99 3.00 10.39
C TRP A 428 3.46 2.83 9.99
N ASN A 429 4.36 3.75 10.40
CA ASN A 429 5.69 3.85 9.82
C ASN A 429 6.52 2.54 10.04
N PRO A 430 7.01 1.88 8.97
CA PRO A 430 7.82 0.66 9.06
C PRO A 430 9.09 0.79 9.92
N GLU A 431 9.68 1.98 10.03
CA GLU A 431 10.89 2.24 10.83
C GLU A 431 10.64 2.24 12.35
N PHE A 432 9.37 2.20 12.76
CA PHE A 432 8.94 2.30 14.16
C PHE A 432 8.36 0.99 14.69
N ARG A 433 8.98 -0.15 14.35
CA ARG A 433 8.57 -1.49 14.80
C ARG A 433 8.45 -1.59 16.33
N ASP A 434 9.37 -0.93 17.01
CA ASP A 434 9.39 -0.79 18.47
C ASP A 434 8.16 -0.07 19.02
N VAL A 435 7.77 1.05 18.41
CA VAL A 435 6.58 1.81 18.83
C VAL A 435 5.31 1.00 18.63
N LYS A 436 5.19 0.28 17.49
CA LYS A 436 4.05 -0.61 17.23
C LYS A 436 3.93 -1.67 18.33
N LEU A 437 5.06 -2.31 18.66
CA LEU A 437 5.14 -3.32 19.70
C LEU A 437 4.78 -2.79 21.09
N VAL A 438 5.31 -1.62 21.46
CA VAL A 438 5.01 -0.94 22.73
C VAL A 438 3.54 -0.52 22.81
N GLN A 439 2.96 0.01 21.73
CA GLN A 439 1.53 0.38 21.69
C GLN A 439 0.64 -0.84 21.94
N VAL A 440 0.93 -1.97 21.30
CA VAL A 440 0.18 -3.22 21.51
C VAL A 440 0.40 -3.78 22.92
N ALA A 441 1.59 -3.65 23.50
CA ALA A 441 1.80 -4.03 24.90
C ALA A 441 0.98 -3.19 25.88
N ILE A 442 0.93 -1.86 25.67
CA ILE A 442 0.06 -0.95 26.44
C ILE A 442 -1.41 -1.32 26.26
N LEU A 443 -1.84 -1.61 25.03
CA LEU A 443 -3.20 -2.05 24.72
C LEU A 443 -3.59 -3.26 25.57
N MET A 444 -2.75 -4.31 25.59
CA MET A 444 -3.06 -5.54 26.30
C MET A 444 -3.07 -5.37 27.82
N ASP A 445 -2.19 -4.51 28.37
CA ASP A 445 -2.19 -4.15 29.80
C ASP A 445 -3.49 -3.43 30.21
N GLU A 446 -3.97 -2.49 29.38
CA GLU A 446 -5.24 -1.78 29.65
C GLU A 446 -6.45 -2.70 29.46
N ILE A 447 -6.47 -3.55 28.42
CA ILE A 447 -7.53 -4.55 28.24
C ILE A 447 -7.59 -5.50 29.45
N GLU A 448 -6.46 -5.86 30.06
CA GLU A 448 -6.46 -6.66 31.29
C GLU A 448 -7.19 -5.93 32.44
N LYS A 449 -6.97 -4.62 32.62
CA LYS A 449 -7.64 -3.80 33.64
C LYS A 449 -9.14 -3.68 33.36
N ILE A 450 -9.50 -3.39 32.10
CA ILE A 450 -10.88 -3.28 31.64
C ILE A 450 -11.63 -4.60 31.86
N SER A 451 -11.01 -5.73 31.49
CA SER A 451 -11.63 -7.05 31.61
C SER A 451 -11.89 -7.44 33.07
N LYS A 452 -10.97 -7.10 34.00
CA LYS A 452 -11.17 -7.31 35.45
C LYS A 452 -12.32 -6.48 35.99
N ARG A 453 -12.45 -5.22 35.57
CA ARG A 453 -13.56 -4.36 35.98
C ARG A 453 -14.88 -4.90 35.43
N PHE A 454 -14.89 -5.28 34.15
CA PHE A 454 -16.08 -5.78 33.48
C PHE A 454 -16.57 -7.10 34.05
N SER A 455 -15.69 -8.01 34.49
CA SER A 455 -16.12 -9.30 35.10
C SER A 455 -16.89 -9.12 36.41
N THR A 456 -16.65 -8.03 37.15
CA THR A 456 -17.28 -7.77 38.46
C THR A 456 -18.64 -7.07 38.40
N LEU A 457 -19.00 -6.50 37.25
CA LEU A 457 -20.27 -5.79 37.10
C LEU A 457 -21.46 -6.76 37.15
N PRO A 458 -22.62 -6.38 37.74
CA PRO A 458 -23.82 -7.21 37.66
C PRO A 458 -24.38 -7.26 36.23
N PRO A 459 -24.91 -8.40 35.74
CA PRO A 459 -25.57 -8.47 34.43
C PRO A 459 -26.75 -7.50 34.35
N LYS A 460 -26.93 -6.82 33.21
CA LYS A 460 -28.06 -5.92 32.95
C LYS A 460 -29.16 -6.63 32.14
N LEU A 461 -29.41 -7.89 32.43
CA LEU A 461 -30.48 -8.65 31.80
C LEU A 461 -31.84 -8.00 32.03
N ASN A 462 -32.66 -8.03 30.98
CA ASN A 462 -34.05 -7.58 31.06
C ASN A 462 -34.78 -8.45 32.09
N VAL A 463 -35.15 -7.84 33.22
CA VAL A 463 -35.71 -8.48 34.44
C VAL A 463 -36.97 -9.34 34.16
N GLN A 464 -37.57 -9.20 32.98
CA GLN A 464 -38.79 -9.90 32.57
C GLN A 464 -38.58 -11.39 32.22
N SER A 465 -37.37 -11.86 31.88
CA SER A 465 -37.17 -13.23 31.38
C SER A 465 -36.82 -14.27 32.44
N GLY A 466 -36.51 -13.87 33.68
CA GLY A 466 -36.12 -14.78 34.77
C GLY A 466 -34.82 -15.57 34.54
N LYS A 467 -34.16 -15.42 33.38
CA LYS A 467 -32.86 -16.04 33.08
C LYS A 467 -31.75 -15.26 33.79
N LYS A 468 -30.85 -15.97 34.48
CA LYS A 468 -29.62 -15.41 35.05
C LYS A 468 -28.50 -15.54 34.02
N GLY A 469 -27.81 -14.43 33.74
CA GLY A 469 -26.69 -14.39 32.82
C GLY A 469 -25.48 -15.15 33.35
N PRO A 470 -24.47 -15.39 32.50
CA PRO A 470 -23.24 -16.05 32.91
C PRO A 470 -22.52 -15.26 34.00
N VAL A 471 -21.96 -16.00 34.96
CA VAL A 471 -21.08 -15.45 36.01
C VAL A 471 -19.64 -15.78 35.62
N TYR A 472 -18.80 -14.75 35.59
CA TYR A 472 -17.40 -14.87 35.21
C TYR A 472 -16.54 -15.05 36.45
N THR A 473 -15.89 -16.20 36.57
CA THR A 473 -14.94 -16.49 37.67
C THR A 473 -13.61 -15.78 37.48
N ASP A 474 -13.23 -15.52 36.23
CA ASP A 474 -12.00 -14.85 35.82
C ASP A 474 -12.21 -14.04 34.54
N MET A 475 -11.38 -13.03 34.33
CA MET A 475 -11.38 -12.19 33.13
C MET A 475 -11.13 -12.99 31.86
N SER A 476 -10.33 -14.07 31.92
CA SER A 476 -10.02 -14.92 30.76
C SER A 476 -11.21 -15.70 30.21
N LYS A 477 -12.34 -15.71 30.94
CA LYS A 477 -13.60 -16.36 30.54
C LYS A 477 -14.54 -15.42 29.80
N ILE A 478 -14.26 -14.11 29.76
CA ILE A 478 -14.99 -13.18 28.91
C ILE A 478 -14.40 -13.27 27.50
N PRO A 479 -15.20 -13.59 26.46
CA PRO A 479 -14.79 -13.45 25.08
C PRO A 479 -14.19 -12.07 24.79
N LEU A 480 -12.99 -12.06 24.19
CA LEU A 480 -12.29 -10.87 23.76
C LEU A 480 -11.96 -11.00 22.26
N ILE A 481 -12.32 -9.96 21.51
CA ILE A 481 -11.84 -9.70 20.17
C ILE A 481 -10.92 -8.47 20.20
N VAL A 482 -9.74 -8.58 19.59
CA VAL A 482 -8.87 -7.44 19.30
C VAL A 482 -8.65 -7.40 17.79
N CYS A 483 -9.19 -6.39 17.13
CA CYS A 483 -9.19 -6.28 15.67
C CYS A 483 -8.79 -4.89 15.21
N GLY A 484 -8.34 -4.80 13.96
CA GLY A 484 -8.04 -3.55 13.30
C GLY A 484 -6.75 -3.60 12.51
N ASP A 485 -6.24 -2.42 12.19
CA ASP A 485 -5.00 -2.23 11.47
C ASP A 485 -3.84 -2.13 12.45
N PHE A 486 -2.99 -3.17 12.44
CA PHE A 486 -1.81 -3.25 13.29
C PHE A 486 -0.56 -2.69 12.61
N ASN A 487 -0.61 -2.42 11.30
CA ASN A 487 0.53 -1.99 10.50
C ASN A 487 1.77 -2.89 10.69
N SER A 488 1.56 -4.18 10.96
CA SER A 488 2.60 -5.14 11.37
C SER A 488 2.38 -6.47 10.68
N VAL A 489 3.42 -6.99 10.04
CA VAL A 489 3.37 -8.26 9.28
C VAL A 489 3.38 -9.51 10.17
N PRO A 490 3.02 -10.71 9.67
CA PRO A 490 2.90 -11.92 10.49
C PRO A 490 4.21 -12.39 11.18
N ASN A 491 5.37 -11.98 10.68
CA ASN A 491 6.68 -12.28 11.27
C ASN A 491 7.16 -11.20 12.28
N SER A 492 6.34 -10.18 12.55
CA SER A 492 6.69 -9.11 13.49
C SER A 492 6.56 -9.54 14.95
N GLY A 493 7.23 -8.80 15.83
CA GLY A 493 7.10 -8.91 17.28
C GLY A 493 5.68 -8.62 17.78
N VAL A 494 4.89 -7.83 17.05
CA VAL A 494 3.48 -7.57 17.37
C VAL A 494 2.66 -8.85 17.19
N TYR A 495 2.79 -9.51 16.05
CA TYR A 495 2.10 -10.77 15.78
C TYR A 495 2.56 -11.87 16.75
N GLU A 496 3.86 -11.95 17.01
CA GLU A 496 4.42 -12.86 18.02
C GLU A 496 3.86 -12.60 19.42
N PHE A 497 3.82 -11.34 19.86
CA PHE A 497 3.35 -10.96 21.18
C PHE A 497 1.89 -11.36 21.38
N LEU A 498 1.01 -11.03 20.43
CA LEU A 498 -0.41 -11.37 20.49
C LEU A 498 -0.63 -12.89 20.44
N GLY A 499 0.06 -13.60 19.55
CA GLY A 499 -0.12 -15.05 19.37
C GLY A 499 0.48 -15.90 20.49
N LYS A 500 1.71 -15.60 20.95
CA LYS A 500 2.41 -16.37 21.99
C LYS A 500 2.08 -15.89 23.40
N GLY A 501 1.57 -14.68 23.56
CA GLY A 501 1.35 -14.04 24.85
C GLY A 501 2.63 -13.56 25.55
N TYR A 502 3.79 -13.65 24.89
CA TYR A 502 5.04 -13.07 25.38
C TYR A 502 6.00 -12.72 24.25
N VAL A 503 6.86 -11.74 24.51
CA VAL A 503 8.04 -11.40 23.69
C VAL A 503 9.24 -11.20 24.60
N ASP A 504 10.41 -11.71 24.20
CA ASP A 504 11.65 -11.57 24.95
C ASP A 504 12.14 -10.10 24.97
N ARG A 505 12.86 -9.75 26.03
CA ARG A 505 13.41 -8.40 26.23
C ARG A 505 14.39 -7.95 25.13
N ASN A 506 15.03 -8.91 24.44
CA ASN A 506 16.01 -8.67 23.38
C ASN A 506 15.44 -8.89 21.97
N HIS A 507 14.11 -8.83 21.81
CA HIS A 507 13.48 -9.01 20.51
C HIS A 507 13.94 -7.94 19.50
N GLU A 508 14.19 -8.34 18.24
CA GLU A 508 14.78 -7.48 17.22
C GLU A 508 13.97 -6.21 16.92
N ASP A 509 12.64 -6.28 17.08
CA ASP A 509 11.75 -5.14 16.88
C ASP A 509 11.91 -4.04 17.93
N PHE A 510 12.52 -4.30 19.09
CA PHE A 510 12.93 -3.23 20.01
C PHE A 510 14.14 -2.45 19.50
N MET A 511 14.88 -3.00 18.54
CA MET A 511 16.08 -2.41 17.97
C MET A 511 17.10 -2.10 19.08
N GLU A 512 17.59 -0.86 19.16
CA GLU A 512 18.51 -0.41 20.21
C GLU A 512 17.83 0.45 21.28
N HIS A 513 16.48 0.47 21.32
CA HIS A 513 15.68 1.35 22.17
C HIS A 513 15.26 0.71 23.49
N GLN A 514 15.04 1.53 24.51
CA GLN A 514 14.67 1.10 25.87
C GLN A 514 13.29 1.60 26.31
N TYR A 515 12.44 0.66 26.76
CA TYR A 515 11.05 0.88 27.14
C TYR A 515 10.74 0.37 28.56
N GLY A 516 11.60 0.72 29.51
CA GLY A 516 11.40 0.39 30.93
C GLY A 516 11.22 -1.11 31.16
N ALA A 517 10.16 -1.49 31.88
CA ALA A 517 9.86 -2.88 32.22
C ALA A 517 9.80 -3.81 30.99
N PHE A 518 9.31 -3.31 29.85
CA PHE A 518 9.16 -4.11 28.64
C PHE A 518 10.49 -4.59 28.06
N THR A 519 11.54 -3.76 28.14
CA THR A 519 12.89 -4.10 27.67
C THR A 519 13.79 -4.63 28.79
N THR A 520 13.39 -4.53 30.06
CA THR A 520 14.17 -5.11 31.17
C THR A 520 13.70 -6.51 31.54
N GLU A 521 12.38 -6.77 31.52
CA GLU A 521 11.76 -8.03 31.95
C GLU A 521 11.14 -8.83 30.80
N GLY A 522 10.92 -8.19 29.65
CA GLY A 522 10.11 -8.72 28.54
C GLY A 522 8.63 -8.36 28.71
N MET A 523 7.85 -8.60 27.65
CA MET A 523 6.42 -8.30 27.63
C MET A 523 5.61 -9.58 27.75
N ARG A 524 4.50 -9.55 28.49
CA ARG A 524 3.59 -10.70 28.68
C ARG A 524 2.14 -10.25 28.77
N HIS A 525 1.23 -11.06 28.25
CA HIS A 525 -0.20 -10.93 28.52
C HIS A 525 -0.84 -12.30 28.80
N LYS A 526 -2.02 -12.30 29.44
CA LYS A 526 -2.69 -13.53 29.91
C LYS A 526 -3.72 -14.11 28.94
N PHE A 527 -4.08 -13.36 27.90
CA PHE A 527 -5.08 -13.79 26.93
C PHE A 527 -4.50 -14.86 25.99
N ALA A 528 -5.23 -15.96 25.80
CA ALA A 528 -4.89 -16.97 24.81
C ALA A 528 -5.47 -16.55 23.45
N LEU A 529 -4.80 -15.62 22.78
CA LEU A 529 -5.26 -15.08 21.50
C LEU A 529 -4.80 -15.94 20.33
N LYS A 530 -5.59 -15.93 19.26
CA LYS A 530 -5.25 -16.51 17.96
C LYS A 530 -5.84 -15.62 16.86
N SER A 531 -5.12 -15.41 15.76
CA SER A 531 -5.66 -14.74 14.57
C SER A 531 -6.74 -15.63 13.95
N SER A 532 -7.88 -15.07 13.55
CA SER A 532 -8.97 -15.84 12.94
C SER A 532 -8.56 -16.48 11.61
N TYR A 533 -7.66 -15.84 10.88
CA TYR A 533 -7.17 -16.28 9.57
C TYR A 533 -5.92 -17.18 9.67
N ALA A 534 -5.34 -17.37 10.86
CA ALA A 534 -4.17 -18.24 11.05
C ALA A 534 -4.42 -19.71 10.64
N ASN A 535 -5.67 -20.19 10.69
CA ASN A 535 -6.01 -21.56 10.29
C ASN A 535 -5.82 -21.83 8.80
N ILE A 536 -5.89 -20.79 7.96
CA ILE A 536 -5.69 -20.90 6.50
C ILE A 536 -4.30 -20.40 6.06
N GLY A 537 -3.42 -20.06 7.02
CA GLY A 537 -2.10 -19.49 6.73
C GLY A 537 -2.10 -17.98 6.53
N GLU A 538 -3.11 -17.27 7.05
CA GLU A 538 -3.42 -15.87 6.73
C GLU A 538 -3.86 -15.67 5.26
N LEU A 539 -4.47 -14.51 4.95
CA LEU A 539 -4.68 -14.13 3.55
C LEU A 539 -3.34 -13.78 2.88
N PRO A 540 -3.23 -13.78 1.54
CA PRO A 540 -1.99 -13.36 0.89
C PRO A 540 -1.64 -11.88 1.17
N MET A 541 -2.66 -11.03 1.27
CA MET A 541 -2.53 -9.62 1.60
C MET A 541 -3.81 -9.08 2.24
N THR A 542 -3.68 -8.04 3.06
CA THR A 542 -4.82 -7.24 3.54
C THR A 542 -4.71 -5.78 3.13
N ASN A 543 -3.51 -5.27 2.86
CA ASN A 543 -3.27 -3.99 2.17
C ASN A 543 -2.57 -4.26 0.84
N TYR A 544 -3.03 -3.62 -0.24
CA TYR A 544 -2.50 -3.86 -1.58
C TYR A 544 -2.28 -2.57 -2.35
N ILE A 545 -1.03 -2.11 -2.38
CA ILE A 545 -0.58 -0.95 -3.16
C ILE A 545 0.72 -1.26 -3.90
N PRO A 546 1.10 -0.49 -4.94
CA PRO A 546 2.36 -0.69 -5.65
C PRO A 546 3.59 -0.62 -4.71
N GLY A 547 4.27 -1.77 -4.57
CA GLY A 547 5.48 -1.87 -3.74
C GLY A 547 5.22 -2.18 -2.26
N PHE A 548 3.96 -2.36 -1.85
CA PHE A 548 3.59 -2.84 -0.52
C PHE A 548 2.32 -3.69 -0.61
N GLU A 549 2.48 -5.00 -0.46
CA GLU A 549 1.44 -6.01 -0.53
C GLU A 549 1.65 -6.96 0.64
N GLU A 550 0.97 -6.70 1.75
CA GLU A 550 1.26 -7.34 3.02
C GLU A 550 -0.01 -7.56 3.85
N VAL A 551 0.05 -8.50 4.79
CA VAL A 551 -0.99 -8.71 5.80
C VAL A 551 -0.67 -7.84 7.00
N ILE A 552 -1.50 -6.84 7.28
CA ILE A 552 -1.33 -5.91 8.41
C ILE A 552 -2.61 -5.70 9.23
N ASP A 553 -3.75 -6.21 8.74
CA ASP A 553 -5.03 -6.20 9.42
C ASP A 553 -5.30 -7.57 10.03
N TYR A 554 -5.82 -7.59 11.26
CA TYR A 554 -6.10 -8.85 11.96
C TYR A 554 -7.38 -8.81 12.76
N VAL A 555 -7.94 -9.99 12.98
CA VAL A 555 -8.99 -10.24 13.97
C VAL A 555 -8.47 -11.31 14.94
N TRP A 556 -7.97 -10.86 16.09
CA TRP A 556 -7.53 -11.73 17.17
C TRP A 556 -8.70 -12.08 18.08
N TYR A 557 -8.80 -13.35 18.46
CA TYR A 557 -9.86 -13.82 19.35
C TYR A 557 -9.31 -14.71 20.47
N THR A 558 -9.98 -14.72 21.61
CA THR A 558 -9.67 -15.64 22.71
C THR A 558 -10.09 -17.07 22.38
N GLN A 559 -9.12 -17.93 22.05
CA GLN A 559 -9.38 -19.30 21.55
C GLN A 559 -10.00 -20.25 22.58
N ASN A 560 -9.92 -19.91 23.86
CA ASN A 560 -10.53 -20.67 24.95
C ASN A 560 -12.03 -20.40 25.12
N THR A 561 -12.56 -19.30 24.58
CA THR A 561 -13.97 -18.90 24.70
C THR A 561 -14.69 -18.83 23.35
N LEU A 562 -13.96 -18.71 22.24
CA LEU A 562 -14.52 -18.63 20.90
C LEU A 562 -13.90 -19.70 19.98
N SER A 563 -14.64 -20.08 18.94
CA SER A 563 -14.19 -20.91 17.84
C SER A 563 -14.61 -20.26 16.52
N VAL A 564 -13.74 -20.25 15.51
CA VAL A 564 -14.03 -19.70 14.19
C VAL A 564 -14.79 -20.74 13.39
N ILE A 565 -15.91 -20.35 12.79
CA ILE A 565 -16.78 -21.26 12.01
C ILE A 565 -16.86 -20.88 10.52
N GLY A 566 -16.48 -19.65 10.18
CA GLY A 566 -16.39 -19.23 8.79
C GLY A 566 -15.55 -17.97 8.61
N LEU A 567 -14.98 -17.83 7.42
CA LEU A 567 -14.09 -16.74 7.02
C LEU A 567 -14.40 -16.31 5.59
N LEU A 568 -14.28 -15.02 5.32
CA LEU A 568 -14.29 -14.51 3.94
C LEU A 568 -12.91 -14.71 3.31
N GLY A 569 -12.86 -15.44 2.20
CA GLY A 569 -11.65 -15.83 1.48
C GLY A 569 -10.96 -14.70 0.73
N GLU A 570 -9.98 -15.05 -0.10
CA GLU A 570 -9.16 -14.11 -0.87
C GLU A 570 -9.89 -13.49 -2.09
N VAL A 571 -9.25 -12.51 -2.71
CA VAL A 571 -9.70 -11.93 -3.99
C VAL A 571 -9.21 -12.82 -5.13
N ASP A 572 -10.03 -12.99 -6.16
CA ASP A 572 -9.68 -13.80 -7.33
C ASP A 572 -8.36 -13.36 -7.98
N GLN A 573 -7.43 -14.32 -8.14
CA GLN A 573 -6.10 -14.06 -8.69
C GLN A 573 -6.15 -13.56 -10.14
N SER A 574 -7.14 -13.97 -10.93
CA SER A 574 -7.26 -13.54 -12.32
C SER A 574 -7.64 -12.06 -12.43
N TYR A 575 -8.33 -11.53 -11.43
CA TYR A 575 -8.60 -10.12 -11.26
C TYR A 575 -7.36 -9.36 -10.78
N LEU A 576 -6.68 -9.86 -9.73
CA LEU A 576 -5.45 -9.23 -9.19
C LEU A 576 -4.37 -9.06 -10.26
N ASN A 577 -4.20 -10.05 -11.15
CA ASN A 577 -3.21 -9.98 -12.24
C ASN A 577 -3.47 -8.86 -13.27
N LYS A 578 -4.63 -8.19 -13.23
CA LYS A 578 -5.04 -7.14 -14.19
C LYS A 578 -5.02 -5.74 -13.59
N ILE A 579 -4.69 -5.60 -12.31
CA ILE A 579 -4.71 -4.31 -11.62
C ILE A 579 -3.34 -4.00 -11.01
N VAL A 580 -3.12 -2.72 -10.74
CA VAL A 580 -1.87 -2.21 -10.15
C VAL A 580 -1.91 -2.21 -8.63
N GLY A 581 -3.09 -2.04 -8.06
CA GLY A 581 -3.30 -1.91 -6.61
C GLY A 581 -4.71 -1.45 -6.28
N PHE A 582 -4.95 -1.24 -5.00
CA PHE A 582 -6.13 -0.63 -4.41
C PHE A 582 -5.81 0.79 -3.88
N PRO A 583 -6.79 1.68 -3.69
CA PRO A 583 -8.17 1.56 -4.15
C PRO A 583 -8.24 1.58 -5.68
N ASN A 584 -9.29 1.03 -6.24
CA ASN A 584 -9.60 1.13 -7.66
C ASN A 584 -11.10 1.30 -7.87
N VAL A 585 -11.57 1.15 -9.11
CA VAL A 585 -12.99 1.36 -9.44
C VAL A 585 -13.93 0.38 -8.72
N HIS A 586 -13.43 -0.78 -8.30
CA HIS A 586 -14.20 -1.87 -7.67
C HIS A 586 -13.93 -1.99 -6.16
N PHE A 587 -12.72 -1.66 -5.69
CA PHE A 587 -12.32 -1.68 -4.28
C PHE A 587 -12.10 -0.25 -3.75
N PRO A 588 -12.92 0.23 -2.81
CA PRO A 588 -12.92 1.63 -2.39
C PRO A 588 -11.90 1.98 -1.30
N SER A 589 -11.14 1.02 -0.79
CA SER A 589 -10.04 1.20 0.16
C SER A 589 -8.81 0.50 -0.39
N ASP A 590 -7.62 0.92 0.04
CA ASP A 590 -6.37 0.17 -0.18
C ASP A 590 -6.26 -1.10 0.68
N HIS A 591 -7.14 -1.24 1.68
CA HIS A 591 -7.30 -2.45 2.47
C HIS A 591 -8.44 -3.35 1.97
N LEU A 592 -8.37 -4.63 2.33
CA LEU A 592 -9.43 -5.61 2.18
C LEU A 592 -10.18 -5.78 3.50
N SER A 593 -11.49 -5.94 3.41
CA SER A 593 -12.30 -6.25 4.57
C SER A 593 -12.05 -7.68 5.07
N LEU A 594 -11.95 -7.85 6.39
CA LEU A 594 -11.88 -9.15 7.06
C LEU A 594 -13.26 -9.45 7.64
N PHE A 595 -13.82 -10.61 7.31
CA PHE A 595 -15.15 -10.99 7.80
C PHE A 595 -15.09 -12.41 8.35
N THR A 596 -15.40 -12.53 9.65
CA THR A 596 -15.25 -13.76 10.42
C THR A 596 -16.54 -14.07 11.16
N GLU A 597 -16.95 -15.34 11.12
CA GLU A 597 -18.03 -15.85 11.97
C GLU A 597 -17.48 -16.68 13.13
N PHE A 598 -17.95 -16.40 14.33
CA PHE A 598 -17.55 -17.05 15.57
C PHE A 598 -18.71 -17.83 16.18
N ARG A 599 -18.38 -18.93 16.84
CA ARG A 599 -19.24 -19.65 17.78
C ARG A 599 -18.66 -19.55 19.18
N LEU A 600 -19.51 -19.25 20.15
CA LEU A 600 -19.11 -19.26 21.55
C LEU A 600 -18.88 -20.70 22.03
N ARG A 601 -17.78 -20.90 22.74
CA ARG A 601 -17.52 -22.14 23.45
C ARG A 601 -18.36 -22.16 24.74
N PRO A 602 -18.98 -23.29 25.09
CA PRO A 602 -19.67 -23.42 26.37
C PRO A 602 -18.70 -23.11 27.53
N PRO A 603 -19.15 -22.45 28.60
CA PRO A 603 -18.32 -22.25 29.78
C PRO A 603 -17.81 -23.59 30.30
N SER A 604 -16.50 -23.79 30.29
CA SER A 604 -15.85 -24.94 30.90
C SER A 604 -15.95 -24.82 32.42
N HIS A 605 -17.10 -25.21 33.00
CA HIS A 605 -17.34 -25.73 34.36
C HIS A 605 -18.86 -25.84 34.64
N ILE A 606 -19.50 -26.92 34.16
CA ILE A 606 -20.56 -27.58 34.93
C ILE A 606 -20.16 -29.05 34.99
N THR A 607 -19.38 -29.40 36.02
CA THR A 607 -19.54 -30.72 36.61
C THR A 607 -20.95 -30.75 37.16
N ASP A 608 -21.80 -31.54 36.54
CA ASP A 608 -23.16 -31.81 36.96
C ASP A 608 -23.09 -32.57 38.31
N VAL A 609 -23.05 -31.84 39.43
CA VAL A 609 -23.10 -32.41 40.79
C VAL A 609 -24.52 -32.97 41.10
N SER A 610 -25.44 -32.95 40.14
CA SER A 610 -26.81 -33.49 40.28
C SER A 610 -26.99 -34.96 39.88
N ARG A 611 -25.95 -35.69 39.47
CA ARG A 611 -26.05 -37.13 39.16
C ARG A 611 -25.09 -37.98 39.99
N GLN A 612 -25.24 -37.92 41.32
CA GLN A 612 -24.94 -39.03 42.22
C GLN A 612 -25.86 -38.89 43.44
N LYS A 613 -27.01 -39.56 43.38
CA LYS A 613 -27.71 -40.06 44.55
C LYS A 613 -27.44 -41.55 44.66
#